data_AF-A0A377TFX7-F1
#
_entry.id   AF-A0A377TFX7-F1
#
_cell.length_a   1.000
_cell.length_b   1.000
_cell.length_c   1.000
_cell.angle_alpha   90.00
_cell.angle_beta   90.00
_cell.angle_gamma   90.00
#
_symmetry.space_group_name_H-M   'P 1'
#
loop_
_entity.id
_entity.type
_entity.pdbx_description
1 polymer ?
#
loop_
_entity_poly.entity_id
_entity_poly.type
_entity_poly.pdbx_seq_one_letter_code
_entity_poly.pdbx_strand_id
1 'polypeptide(L)'
;MLCLIEQRGSISEPMLDELGIPKRILNSCLVQRSVDTFLGMPFNIAGYGILTQFIAKITGHMAGAFVHFGFDVHIYNNHLEQVEELLAREHPESSDPIVVFPHEWEELDDFKWDGVQIFGYEPLPWIKAPVAV
;
A
#
# COMPACT_ATOMS: atom_id res chain seq x y z
N MET A 1 -11.08 2.98 20.46
CA MET A 1 -12.41 3.06 19.81
C MET A 1 -13.42 2.12 20.46
N LEU A 2 -13.15 0.82 20.56
CA LEU A 2 -14.07 -0.16 21.19
C LEU A 2 -14.50 0.21 22.63
N CYS A 3 -13.57 0.67 23.48
CA CYS A 3 -13.88 1.08 24.85
C CYS A 3 -14.80 2.33 24.96
N LEU A 4 -14.86 3.18 23.91
CA LEU A 4 -15.72 4.37 23.89
C LEU A 4 -17.16 4.04 23.46
N ILE A 5 -17.30 3.03 22.59
CA ILE A 5 -18.60 2.51 22.13
C ILE A 5 -19.37 1.89 23.29
N GLU A 6 -18.68 1.13 24.15
CA GLU A 6 -19.27 0.54 25.36
C GLU A 6 -19.80 1.58 26.35
N GLN A 7 -19.17 2.76 26.43
CA GLN A 7 -19.56 3.82 27.38
C GLN A 7 -20.68 4.73 26.87
N ARG A 8 -20.73 5.02 25.56
CA ARG A 8 -21.67 6.02 24.98
C ARG A 8 -22.81 5.41 24.16
N GLY A 9 -22.85 4.10 23.97
CA GLY A 9 -23.97 3.36 23.38
C GLY A 9 -24.05 3.40 21.85
N SER A 10 -23.55 4.46 21.18
CA SER A 10 -23.41 4.51 19.72
C SER A 10 -22.28 5.46 19.26
N ILE A 11 -21.77 5.25 18.04
CA ILE A 11 -20.82 6.16 17.39
C ILE A 11 -21.63 7.28 16.71
N SER A 12 -21.38 8.54 17.09
CA SER A 12 -21.95 9.71 16.43
C SER A 12 -20.89 10.47 15.63
N GLU A 13 -21.29 11.18 14.56
CA GLU A 13 -20.36 12.00 13.78
C GLU A 13 -19.61 13.06 14.63
N PRO A 14 -20.26 13.79 15.56
CA PRO A 14 -19.55 14.72 16.43
C PRO A 14 -18.48 14.06 17.30
N MET A 15 -18.69 12.80 17.71
CA MET A 15 -17.69 12.05 18.47
C MET A 15 -16.50 11.68 17.59
N LEU A 16 -16.72 11.32 16.32
CA LEU A 16 -15.62 11.08 15.38
C LEU A 16 -14.82 12.35 15.12
N ASP A 17 -15.49 13.50 15.02
CA ASP A 17 -14.83 14.81 14.89
C ASP A 17 -14.02 15.17 16.15
N GLU A 18 -14.58 14.95 17.35
CA GLU A 18 -13.88 15.16 18.64
C GLU A 18 -12.62 14.29 18.77
N LEU A 19 -12.67 13.06 18.24
CA LEU A 19 -11.56 12.11 18.29
C LEU A 19 -10.59 12.24 17.10
N GLY A 20 -10.84 13.17 16.17
CA GLY A 20 -10.02 13.33 14.96
C GLY A 20 -10.03 12.10 14.04
N ILE A 21 -11.09 11.29 14.08
CA ILE A 21 -11.19 10.06 13.30
C ILE A 21 -11.66 10.40 11.88
N PRO A 22 -10.87 10.08 10.83
CA PRO A 22 -11.26 10.35 9.46
C PRO A 22 -12.58 9.67 9.08
N LYS A 23 -13.48 10.41 8.43
CA LYS A 23 -14.80 9.93 7.98
C LYS A 23 -14.87 9.67 6.48
N ARG A 24 -13.97 10.30 5.71
CA ARG A 24 -13.95 10.23 4.25
C ARG A 24 -12.86 9.28 3.79
N ILE A 25 -13.10 8.61 2.67
CA ILE A 25 -12.18 7.63 2.09
C ILE A 25 -11.50 8.27 0.87
N LEU A 26 -10.18 8.16 0.79
CA LEU A 26 -9.39 8.54 -0.38
C LEU A 26 -9.06 7.29 -1.19
N ASN A 27 -9.57 7.22 -2.41
CA ASN A 27 -9.19 6.20 -3.39
C ASN A 27 -8.25 6.84 -4.42
N SER A 28 -7.34 6.04 -4.97
CA SER A 28 -6.40 6.50 -5.99
C SER A 28 -6.40 5.57 -7.20
N CYS A 29 -5.93 6.10 -8.33
CA CYS A 29 -5.90 5.41 -9.61
C CYS A 29 -4.57 5.71 -10.31
N LEU A 30 -3.94 4.68 -10.85
CA LEU A 30 -2.80 4.78 -11.77
C LEU A 30 -3.21 4.21 -13.12
N VAL A 31 -2.96 4.96 -14.19
CA VAL A 31 -3.01 4.44 -15.56
C VAL A 31 -1.58 4.33 -16.07
N GLN A 32 -1.08 3.11 -16.19
CA GLN A 32 0.29 2.83 -16.61
C GLN A 32 0.30 2.32 -18.05
N ARG A 33 0.95 3.10 -18.93
CA ARG A 33 1.02 2.79 -20.37
C ARG A 33 1.72 1.47 -20.69
N SER A 34 2.63 1.02 -19.83
CA SER A 34 3.52 -0.13 -20.06
C SER A 34 3.96 -0.71 -18.73
N VAL A 35 3.69 -1.98 -18.50
CA VAL A 35 3.76 -2.66 -17.21
C VAL A 35 4.61 -3.91 -17.35
N ASP A 36 5.86 -3.83 -16.90
CA ASP A 36 6.66 -5.00 -16.59
C ASP A 36 6.04 -5.68 -15.36
N THR A 37 5.41 -6.83 -15.59
CA THR A 37 4.61 -7.54 -14.58
C THR A 37 5.49 -8.17 -13.50
N PHE A 38 6.71 -8.58 -13.84
CA PHE A 38 7.56 -9.32 -12.91
C PHE A 38 8.39 -8.39 -12.03
N LEU A 39 9.07 -7.40 -12.62
CA LEU A 39 9.89 -6.47 -11.84
C LEU A 39 9.11 -5.21 -11.46
N GLY A 40 8.60 -4.46 -12.43
CA GLY A 40 8.08 -3.11 -12.21
C GLY A 40 6.79 -3.08 -11.39
N MET A 41 5.82 -3.91 -11.77
CA MET A 41 4.46 -3.88 -11.22
C MET A 41 4.41 -4.06 -9.71
N PRO A 42 5.10 -5.04 -9.08
CA PRO A 42 5.12 -5.16 -7.62
C PRO A 42 5.62 -3.89 -6.91
N PHE A 43 6.69 -3.27 -7.41
CA PHE A 43 7.21 -2.02 -6.84
C PHE A 43 6.23 -0.85 -7.06
N ASN A 44 5.58 -0.79 -8.22
CA ASN A 44 4.58 0.25 -8.48
C ASN A 44 3.37 0.09 -7.56
N ILE A 45 2.84 -1.12 -7.38
CA ILE A 45 1.71 -1.37 -6.47
C ILE A 45 2.07 -0.96 -5.04
N ALA A 46 3.23 -1.40 -4.53
CA ALA A 46 3.68 -1.04 -3.20
C ALA A 46 3.86 0.48 -3.05
N GLY A 47 4.57 1.12 -3.98
CA GLY A 47 4.85 2.56 -3.93
C GLY A 47 3.60 3.43 -4.00
N TYR A 48 2.68 3.16 -4.94
CA TYR A 48 1.42 3.90 -5.04
C TYR A 48 0.45 3.57 -3.90
N GLY A 49 0.48 2.35 -3.36
CA GLY A 49 -0.24 2.00 -2.14
C GLY A 49 0.23 2.82 -0.94
N ILE A 50 1.55 2.92 -0.72
CA ILE A 50 2.16 3.76 0.32
C ILE A 50 1.80 5.23 0.11
N LEU A 51 1.91 5.73 -1.13
CA LEU A 51 1.54 7.11 -1.46
C LEU A 51 0.07 7.41 -1.16
N THR A 52 -0.83 6.47 -1.48
CA THR A 52 -2.26 6.59 -1.20
C THR A 52 -2.53 6.70 0.30
N GLN A 53 -1.86 5.86 1.10
CA GLN A 53 -1.97 5.92 2.55
C GLN A 53 -1.40 7.22 3.13
N PHE A 54 -0.27 7.70 2.59
CA PHE A 54 0.34 8.94 3.05
C PHE A 54 -0.52 10.17 2.72
N ILE A 55 -1.02 10.29 1.48
CA ILE A 55 -1.93 11.36 1.08
C ILE A 55 -3.21 11.31 1.93
N ALA A 56 -3.76 10.12 2.18
CA ALA A 56 -4.92 9.96 3.05
C ALA A 56 -4.64 10.51 4.46
N LYS A 57 -3.49 10.17 5.07
CA LYS A 57 -3.08 10.71 6.38
C LYS A 57 -3.01 12.24 6.39
N ILE A 58 -2.24 12.86 5.51
CA ILE A 58 -2.00 14.32 5.55
C ILE A 58 -3.24 15.14 5.16
N THR A 59 -4.22 14.51 4.50
CA THR A 59 -5.49 15.17 4.14
C THR A 59 -6.64 14.83 5.09
N GLY A 60 -6.42 14.06 6.15
CA GLY A 60 -7.47 13.67 7.10
C GLY A 60 -8.50 12.69 6.53
N HIS A 61 -8.09 11.78 5.65
CA HIS A 61 -8.91 10.72 5.06
C HIS A 61 -8.46 9.33 5.52
N MET A 62 -9.36 8.36 5.43
CA MET A 62 -9.02 6.93 5.46
C MET A 62 -8.50 6.52 4.09
N ALA A 63 -7.44 5.71 4.04
CA ALA A 63 -6.98 5.12 2.78
C ALA A 63 -8.00 4.10 2.27
N GLY A 64 -8.40 4.22 1.01
CA GLY A 64 -9.30 3.31 0.32
C GLY A 64 -8.56 2.43 -0.68
N ALA A 65 -9.21 2.17 -1.80
CA ALA A 65 -8.66 1.38 -2.89
C ALA A 65 -7.61 2.17 -3.68
N PHE A 66 -6.50 1.49 -3.98
CA PHE A 66 -5.62 1.86 -5.09
C PHE A 66 -5.97 0.98 -6.30
N VAL A 67 -6.29 1.61 -7.43
CA VAL A 67 -6.66 0.92 -8.68
C VAL A 67 -5.57 1.12 -9.74
N HIS A 68 -4.98 0.02 -10.21
CA HIS A 68 -3.95 0.05 -11.25
C HIS A 68 -4.52 -0.42 -12.60
N PHE A 69 -4.61 0.49 -13.56
CA PHE A 69 -4.96 0.22 -14.95
C PHE A 69 -3.69 0.08 -15.80
N GLY A 70 -3.43 -1.10 -16.34
CA GLY A 70 -2.33 -1.35 -17.28
C GLY A 70 -2.82 -1.39 -18.73
N PHE A 71 -2.03 -0.84 -19.65
CA PHE A 71 -2.28 -0.99 -21.11
C PHE A 71 -1.45 -2.13 -21.70
N ASP A 72 -0.17 -1.90 -21.96
CA ASP A 72 0.76 -2.96 -22.37
C ASP A 72 1.26 -3.68 -21.11
N VAL A 73 0.62 -4.80 -20.76
CA VAL A 73 0.98 -5.64 -19.61
C VAL A 73 1.74 -6.86 -20.11
N HIS A 74 3.01 -6.96 -19.75
CA HIS A 74 3.91 -7.96 -20.31
C HIS A 74 4.87 -8.56 -19.29
N ILE A 75 5.48 -9.67 -19.68
CA ILE A 75 6.60 -10.33 -19.03
C ILE A 75 7.74 -10.37 -20.05
N TYR A 76 8.95 -10.00 -19.65
CA TYR A 76 10.11 -10.13 -20.52
C TYR A 76 10.54 -11.60 -20.65
N ASN A 77 10.98 -12.00 -21.85
CA ASN A 77 11.39 -13.39 -22.11
C ASN A 77 12.53 -13.88 -21.21
N ASN A 78 13.40 -12.97 -20.74
CA ASN A 78 14.50 -13.28 -19.82
C ASN A 78 14.06 -13.37 -18.34
N HIS A 79 12.75 -13.29 -18.05
CA HIS A 79 12.17 -13.44 -16.71
C HIS A 79 11.33 -14.70 -16.54
N LEU A 80 11.18 -15.54 -17.58
CA LEU A 80 10.25 -16.67 -17.56
C LEU A 80 10.59 -17.69 -16.45
N GLU A 81 11.87 -18.04 -16.29
CA GLU A 81 12.31 -18.96 -15.22
C GLU A 81 11.98 -18.40 -13.82
N GLN A 82 12.15 -17.09 -13.63
CA GLN A 82 11.87 -16.41 -12.36
C GLN A 82 10.36 -16.32 -12.08
N VAL A 83 9.54 -16.16 -13.12
CA VAL A 83 8.08 -16.21 -13.01
C VAL A 83 7.62 -17.61 -12.64
N GLU A 84 8.18 -18.66 -13.26
CA GLU A 84 7.87 -20.05 -12.90
C GLU A 84 8.26 -20.35 -11.45
N GLU A 85 9.44 -19.89 -11.01
CA GLU A 85 9.86 -20.00 -9.61
C GLU A 85 8.90 -19.28 -8.67
N LEU A 86 8.45 -18.06 -9.01
CA LEU A 86 7.50 -17.30 -8.20
C LEU A 86 6.15 -18.00 -8.07
N LEU A 87 5.63 -18.53 -9.18
CA LEU A 87 4.34 -19.21 -9.23
C LEU A 87 4.35 -20.56 -8.50
N ALA A 88 5.52 -21.18 -8.33
CA ALA A 88 5.68 -22.42 -7.58
C ALA A 88 5.77 -22.21 -6.05
N ARG A 89 5.83 -20.96 -5.57
CA ARG A 89 5.94 -20.64 -4.14
C ARG A 89 4.57 -20.50 -3.49
N GLU A 90 4.49 -20.93 -2.23
CA GLU A 90 3.35 -20.66 -1.37
C GLU A 90 3.56 -19.34 -0.62
N HIS A 91 2.57 -18.44 -0.68
CA HIS A 91 2.61 -17.19 0.06
C HIS A 91 2.35 -17.45 1.56
N PRO A 92 3.10 -16.82 2.48
CA PRO A 92 2.85 -16.99 3.91
C PRO A 92 1.44 -16.48 4.28
N GLU A 93 0.61 -17.35 4.86
CA GLU A 93 -0.74 -16.97 5.32
C GLU A 93 -0.71 -15.93 6.45
N SER A 94 0.40 -15.89 7.20
CA SER A 94 0.66 -14.96 8.30
C SER A 94 1.05 -13.55 7.85
N SER A 95 1.40 -13.34 6.58
CA SER A 95 1.88 -12.03 6.11
C SER A 95 0.72 -11.06 5.93
N ASP A 96 0.55 -10.17 6.90
CA ASP A 96 -0.45 -9.09 6.92
C ASP A 96 0.24 -7.73 7.07
N PRO A 97 0.78 -7.15 5.97
CA PRO A 97 1.61 -5.98 6.02
C PRO A 97 0.81 -4.69 6.32
N ILE A 98 1.26 -3.92 7.32
CA ILE A 98 0.70 -2.60 7.67
C ILE A 98 1.77 -1.54 7.51
N VAL A 99 1.44 -0.46 6.80
CA VAL A 99 2.32 0.71 6.62
C VAL A 99 2.01 1.74 7.69
N VAL A 100 3.03 2.24 8.37
CA VAL A 100 2.92 3.27 9.41
C VAL A 100 3.87 4.41 9.09
N PHE A 101 3.36 5.63 9.24
CA PHE A 101 4.13 6.87 9.09
C PHE A 101 4.30 7.54 10.47
N PRO A 102 5.37 8.34 10.67
CA PRO A 102 5.52 9.17 11.85
C PRO A 102 4.32 10.08 12.05
N HIS A 103 3.94 10.30 13.30
CA HIS A 103 2.73 11.04 13.64
C HIS A 103 2.83 12.49 13.17
N GLU A 104 4.02 13.09 13.36
CA GLU A 104 4.37 14.47 13.08
C GLU A 104 4.43 14.83 11.58
N TRP A 105 4.31 13.86 10.67
CA TRP A 105 4.22 14.15 9.25
C TRP A 105 2.81 14.61 8.90
N GLU A 106 2.69 15.89 8.56
CA GLU A 106 1.41 16.58 8.32
C GLU A 106 1.35 17.18 6.92
N GLU A 107 2.49 17.36 6.25
CA GLU A 107 2.58 17.95 4.92
C GLU A 107 3.28 17.01 3.93
N LEU A 108 3.11 17.28 2.63
CA LEU A 108 3.71 16.45 1.57
C LEU A 108 5.24 16.39 1.66
N ASP A 109 5.87 17.49 2.07
CA ASP A 109 7.34 17.64 2.16
C ASP A 109 7.97 16.88 3.35
N ASP A 110 7.14 16.38 4.28
CA ASP A 110 7.62 15.59 5.42
C ASP A 110 8.01 14.17 5.02
N PHE A 111 7.56 13.68 3.86
CA PHE A 111 7.76 12.31 3.43
C PHE A 111 9.24 11.95 3.26
N LYS A 112 9.69 10.92 3.96
CA LYS A 112 11.04 10.35 3.83
C LYS A 112 10.97 8.83 3.88
N TRP A 113 11.61 8.14 2.94
CA TRP A 113 11.59 6.67 2.94
C TRP A 113 12.07 6.06 4.26
N ASP A 114 13.09 6.65 4.88
CA ASP A 114 13.68 6.16 6.14
C ASP A 114 12.70 6.17 7.33
N GLY A 115 11.61 6.95 7.26
CA GLY A 115 10.58 6.99 8.29
C GLY A 115 9.39 6.07 8.04
N VAL A 116 9.27 5.49 6.85
CA VAL A 116 8.18 4.55 6.53
C VAL A 116 8.45 3.23 7.22
N GLN A 117 7.52 2.78 8.06
CA GLN A 117 7.61 1.50 8.76
C GLN A 117 6.62 0.51 8.16
N ILE A 118 7.05 -0.73 7.96
CA ILE A 118 6.19 -1.82 7.48
C ILE A 118 6.24 -2.93 8.52
N PHE A 119 5.09 -3.20 9.15
CA PHE A 119 4.93 -4.28 10.13
C PHE A 119 4.19 -5.46 9.51
N GLY A 120 4.40 -6.67 10.02
CA GLY A 120 3.66 -7.86 9.57
C GLY A 120 3.99 -8.34 8.14
N TYR A 121 5.04 -7.79 7.53
CA TYR A 121 5.49 -8.23 6.21
C TYR A 121 6.48 -9.39 6.34
N GLU A 122 6.08 -10.56 5.84
CA GLU A 122 6.93 -11.76 5.81
C GLU A 122 7.27 -12.12 4.36
N PRO A 123 8.28 -11.46 3.75
CA PRO A 123 8.65 -11.73 2.36
C PRO A 123 9.34 -13.08 2.20
N LEU A 124 9.05 -13.75 1.09
CA LEU A 124 9.84 -14.90 0.63
C LEU A 124 11.24 -14.46 0.16
N PRO A 125 12.22 -15.40 0.09
CA PRO A 125 13.57 -15.09 -0.39
C PRO A 125 13.56 -14.43 -1.77
N TRP A 126 14.41 -13.42 -1.97
CA TRP A 126 14.43 -12.64 -3.21
C TRP A 126 14.72 -13.50 -4.44
N ILE A 127 13.92 -13.33 -5.51
CA ILE A 127 14.21 -13.84 -6.85
C ILE A 127 14.92 -12.75 -7.66
N LYS A 128 16.17 -13.02 -8.06
CA LYS A 128 16.97 -12.07 -8.82
C LYS A 128 16.63 -12.16 -10.31
N ALA A 129 16.27 -11.05 -10.93
CA ALA A 129 16.12 -10.93 -12.38
C ALA A 129 16.87 -9.70 -12.93
N PRO A 130 17.45 -9.79 -14.13
CA PRO A 130 18.09 -8.66 -14.79
C PRO A 130 17.04 -7.65 -15.27
N VAL A 131 17.34 -6.35 -15.17
CA VAL A 131 16.52 -5.31 -15.83
C VAL A 131 16.67 -5.48 -17.34
N ALA A 132 15.54 -5.57 -18.05
CA ALA A 132 15.56 -5.56 -19.51
C ALA A 132 15.99 -4.17 -20.02
N VAL A 133 16.92 -4.15 -20.98
CA VAL A 133 17.43 -2.92 -21.61
C VAL A 133 16.97 -2.88 -23.06
#